data_AF-A0A3D3YZ08-F1
#
_entry.id   AF-A0A3D3YZ08-F1
#
_cell.length_a   1.000
_cell.length_b   1.000
_cell.length_c   1.000
_cell.angle_alpha   90.00
_cell.angle_beta   90.00
_cell.angle_gamma   90.00
#
_symmetry.space_group_name_H-M   'P 1'
#
loop_
_entity.id
_entity.type
_entity.pdbx_description
1 polymer ?
#
loop_
_entity_poly.entity_id
_entity_poly.type
_entity_poly.pdbx_seq_one_letter_code
_entity_poly.pdbx_strand_id
1 'polypeptide(L)'
;QSAPANLQLAPLPDLPQVERVAEAERQPQSLAGPLLGLGMALLLADMVISLLLAGKFAGAKLPTFRRGRAKPPATLLGLMLLGLLFFGGAQDVFAQPSKAKPRQSDLSLAFIKTGDGALDAQTQRGLEGLSRALRDRTSVEPGAVIGLDPARDDLALYPILFWTLGDAPTETRPEVASALDRFMKNGG
;
A
#
# COMPACT_ATOMS: atom_id res chain seq x y z
N GLN A 1 26.45 40.79 9.36
CA GLN A 1 26.62 40.09 10.64
C GLN A 1 26.60 38.60 10.32
N SER A 2 27.78 38.00 10.37
CA SER A 2 28.07 36.67 9.82
C SER A 2 27.56 35.57 10.75
N ALA A 3 26.89 34.56 10.20
CA ALA A 3 26.48 33.37 10.93
C ALA A 3 27.73 32.63 11.49
N PRO A 4 27.74 32.19 12.76
CA PRO A 4 28.84 31.38 13.27
C PRO A 4 28.85 29.99 12.62
N ALA A 5 29.96 29.67 11.95
CA ALA A 5 30.16 28.50 11.11
C ALA A 5 30.45 27.18 11.87
N ASN A 6 30.02 27.00 13.13
CA ASN A 6 30.34 25.79 13.90
C ASN A 6 29.31 25.50 15.01
N LEU A 7 28.08 25.15 14.64
CA LEU A 7 27.18 24.41 15.54
C LEU A 7 27.50 22.92 15.42
N GLN A 8 28.62 22.51 16.03
CA GLN A 8 28.88 21.10 16.28
C GLN A 8 27.94 20.67 17.41
N LEU A 9 26.90 19.90 17.06
CA LEU A 9 26.03 19.24 18.03
C LEU A 9 26.85 18.15 18.73
N ALA A 10 27.44 18.50 19.88
CA ALA A 10 28.07 17.52 20.74
C ALA A 10 27.01 16.49 21.17
N PRO A 11 27.31 15.18 21.13
CA PRO A 11 26.38 14.17 21.61
C PRO A 11 26.05 14.44 23.08
N LEU A 12 24.75 14.42 23.42
CA LEU A 12 24.28 14.64 24.78
C LEU A 12 25.00 13.66 25.74
N PRO A 13 25.56 14.13 26.86
CA PRO A 13 26.19 13.25 27.85
C PRO A 13 25.15 12.29 28.45
N ASP A 14 25.58 11.06 28.74
CA ASP A 14 24.72 10.04 29.34
C ASP A 14 24.18 10.51 30.70
N LEU A 15 22.89 10.79 30.75
CA LEU A 15 22.19 11.18 31.95
C LEU A 15 22.03 9.94 32.86
N PRO A 16 22.48 9.97 34.13
CA PRO A 16 22.57 8.81 35.01
C PRO A 16 21.20 8.25 35.48
N GLN A 17 20.09 8.76 34.94
CA GLN A 17 18.72 8.33 35.26
C GLN A 17 17.85 8.04 34.03
N VAL A 18 18.46 7.92 32.85
CA VAL A 18 17.75 7.45 31.66
C VAL A 18 18.12 5.99 31.46
N GLU A 19 17.31 5.08 32.00
CA GLU A 19 17.27 3.72 31.49
C GLU A 19 16.78 3.84 30.05
N ARG A 20 17.72 3.76 29.09
CA ARG A 20 17.37 3.53 27.70
C ARG A 20 16.74 2.15 27.69
N VAL A 21 15.43 2.11 27.89
CA VAL A 21 14.60 1.01 27.45
C VAL A 21 14.81 1.02 25.94
N ALA A 22 15.79 0.23 25.49
CA ALA A 22 15.84 -0.23 24.13
C ALA A 22 14.55 -1.00 23.96
N GLU A 23 13.48 -0.27 23.65
CA GLU A 23 12.24 -0.82 23.20
C GLU A 23 12.66 -1.79 22.11
N ALA A 24 12.53 -3.08 22.43
CA ALA A 24 13.01 -4.16 21.60
C ALA A 24 12.27 -3.98 20.28
N GLU A 25 12.93 -3.29 19.36
CA GLU A 25 12.45 -2.92 18.06
C GLU A 25 12.23 -4.29 17.41
N ARG A 26 11.00 -4.79 17.50
CA ARG A 26 10.60 -6.04 16.87
C ARG A 26 10.73 -5.74 15.39
N GLN A 27 11.92 -6.01 14.88
CA GLN A 27 12.23 -5.80 13.47
C GLN A 27 11.14 -6.53 12.70
N PRO A 28 10.42 -5.83 11.81
CA PRO A 28 9.40 -6.45 11.00
C PRO A 28 10.08 -7.54 10.16
N GLN A 29 9.94 -8.80 10.60
CA GLN A 29 10.50 -9.92 9.86
C GLN A 29 9.66 -10.12 8.62
N SER A 30 10.29 -9.96 7.45
CA SER A 30 9.64 -10.20 6.17
C SER A 30 9.30 -11.69 6.04
N LEU A 31 8.02 -12.01 6.22
CA LEU A 31 7.46 -13.35 5.99
C LEU A 31 7.29 -13.67 4.50
N ALA A 32 7.57 -12.72 3.62
CA ALA A 32 7.45 -12.89 2.17
C ALA A 32 8.35 -14.03 1.67
N GLY A 33 9.60 -14.12 2.14
CA GLY A 33 10.53 -15.19 1.76
C GLY A 33 10.01 -16.59 2.10
N PRO A 34 9.70 -16.87 3.38
CA PRO A 34 9.12 -18.15 3.79
C PRO A 34 7.81 -18.50 3.07
N LEU A 35 6.89 -17.54 2.91
CA LEU A 35 5.61 -17.75 2.23
C LEU A 35 5.78 -18.04 0.74
N LEU A 36 6.68 -17.33 0.06
CA LEU A 36 7.02 -17.57 -1.34
C LEU A 36 7.64 -18.96 -1.52
N GLY A 37 8.54 -19.36 -0.61
CA GLY A 37 9.13 -20.70 -0.59
C GLY A 37 8.09 -21.80 -0.42
N LEU A 38 7.16 -21.62 0.53
CA LEU A 38 6.04 -22.55 0.74
C LEU A 38 5.14 -22.63 -0.50
N GLY A 39 4.82 -21.49 -1.11
CA GLY A 39 4.02 -21.42 -2.35
C GLY A 39 4.70 -22.15 -3.51
N MET A 40 6.00 -21.94 -3.71
CA MET A 40 6.78 -22.64 -4.74
C MET A 40 6.79 -24.15 -4.50
N ALA A 41 6.94 -24.59 -3.25
CA ALA A 41 6.92 -26.01 -2.89
C ALA A 41 5.56 -26.66 -3.15
N LEU A 42 4.46 -25.97 -2.81
CA LEU A 42 3.10 -26.42 -3.08
C LEU A 42 2.82 -26.55 -4.58
N LEU A 43 3.30 -25.59 -5.39
CA LEU A 43 3.14 -25.63 -6.85
C LEU A 43 3.91 -26.80 -7.48
N LEU A 44 5.14 -27.06 -7.02
CA LEU A 44 5.91 -28.23 -7.45
C LEU A 44 5.22 -29.54 -7.05
N ALA A 45 4.67 -29.60 -5.84
CA ALA A 45 3.91 -30.76 -5.37
C ALA A 45 2.67 -31.00 -6.24
N ASP A 46 1.92 -29.95 -6.57
CA ASP A 46 0.76 -30.03 -7.46
C ASP A 46 1.14 -30.52 -8.87
N MET A 47 2.27 -30.05 -9.41
CA MET A 47 2.77 -30.51 -10.71
C MET A 47 3.10 -32.01 -10.69
N VAL A 48 3.75 -32.50 -9.62
CA VAL A 48 4.07 -33.93 -9.46
C VAL A 48 2.80 -34.77 -9.31
N ILE A 49 1.86 -34.33 -8.46
CA ILE A 49 0.56 -34.98 -8.24
C ILE A 49 -0.21 -35.05 -9.56
N SER A 50 -0.32 -33.94 -10.28
CA SER A 50 -0.94 -33.87 -11.60
C SER A 50 -0.29 -34.81 -12.61
N LEU A 51 1.04 -34.95 -12.59
CA LEU A 51 1.77 -35.86 -13.48
C LEU A 51 1.51 -37.34 -13.15
N LEU A 52 1.39 -37.67 -11.86
CA LEU A 52 1.03 -39.00 -11.36
C LEU A 52 -0.42 -39.36 -11.73
N LEU A 53 -1.37 -38.45 -11.50
CA LEU A 53 -2.79 -38.59 -11.87
C LEU A 53 -3.00 -38.67 -13.39
N ALA A 54 -2.24 -37.90 -14.17
CA ALA A 54 -2.22 -37.98 -15.63
C ALA A 54 -1.65 -39.31 -16.15
N GLY A 55 -1.11 -40.16 -15.27
CA GLY A 55 -0.64 -41.49 -15.62
C GLY A 55 0.59 -41.49 -16.52
N LYS A 56 1.39 -40.41 -16.55
CA LYS A 56 2.64 -40.36 -17.34
C LYS A 56 3.72 -41.33 -16.84
N PHE A 57 3.53 -41.92 -15.65
CA PHE A 57 4.32 -43.04 -15.15
C PHE A 57 3.75 -44.42 -15.48
N ALA A 58 2.64 -44.53 -16.22
CA ALA A 58 2.03 -45.81 -16.61
C ALA A 58 2.82 -46.59 -17.69
N GLY A 59 4.05 -46.16 -17.99
CA GLY A 59 5.07 -46.90 -18.74
C GLY A 59 6.25 -47.39 -17.88
N ALA A 60 6.40 -46.91 -16.64
CA ALA A 60 7.29 -47.51 -15.65
C ALA A 60 6.51 -48.60 -14.91
N LYS A 61 7.06 -49.82 -14.92
CA LYS A 61 6.43 -51.05 -14.44
C LYS A 61 6.16 -51.01 -12.93
N LEU A 62 5.13 -50.29 -12.49
CA LEU A 62 4.55 -50.45 -11.16
C LEU A 62 3.30 -51.33 -11.29
N PRO A 63 3.23 -52.49 -10.61
CA PRO A 63 2.17 -53.47 -10.82
C PRO A 63 0.99 -53.21 -9.89
N THR A 64 0.37 -52.03 -9.92
CA THR A 64 -0.87 -51.81 -9.15
C THR A 64 -1.67 -50.62 -9.68
N PHE A 65 -2.36 -50.83 -10.79
CA PHE A 65 -3.81 -50.63 -10.91
C PHE A 65 -4.20 -51.05 -12.33
N ARG A 66 -4.90 -52.19 -12.43
CA ARG A 66 -5.35 -52.78 -13.68
C ARG A 66 -6.16 -51.76 -14.48
N ARG A 67 -5.62 -51.38 -15.64
CA ARG A 67 -6.29 -50.66 -16.73
C ARG A 67 -7.53 -51.43 -17.18
N GLY A 68 -8.68 -51.08 -16.62
CA GLY A 68 -9.97 -51.22 -17.28
C GLY A 68 -10.11 -50.12 -18.33
N ARG A 69 -10.36 -50.52 -19.56
CA ARG A 69 -10.61 -49.66 -20.73
C ARG A 69 -11.86 -48.82 -20.49
N ALA A 70 -11.75 -47.70 -19.79
CA ALA A 70 -12.86 -46.77 -19.55
C ALA A 70 -12.62 -45.46 -20.31
N LYS A 71 -13.59 -45.09 -21.13
CA LYS A 71 -13.71 -43.80 -21.82
C LYS A 71 -13.38 -42.66 -20.83
N PRO A 72 -12.63 -41.61 -21.23
CA PRO A 72 -12.26 -40.55 -20.30
C PRO A 72 -13.53 -39.99 -19.65
N PRO A 73 -13.67 -40.06 -18.31
CA PRO A 73 -14.89 -39.60 -17.66
C PRO A 73 -14.98 -38.08 -17.82
N ALA A 74 -16.17 -37.60 -18.16
CA ALA A 74 -16.49 -36.16 -18.29
C ALA A 74 -16.19 -35.33 -17.02
N THR A 75 -15.85 -35.99 -15.91
CA THR A 75 -15.42 -35.38 -14.66
C THR A 75 -14.04 -34.72 -14.74
N LEU A 76 -13.10 -35.23 -15.55
CA LEU A 76 -11.77 -34.62 -15.72
C LEU A 76 -11.86 -33.29 -16.48
N LEU A 77 -12.73 -33.22 -17.49
CA LEU A 77 -12.98 -31.97 -18.22
C LEU A 77 -13.74 -30.96 -17.35
N GLY A 78 -14.68 -31.43 -16.53
CA GLY A 78 -15.39 -30.60 -15.55
C GLY A 78 -14.47 -30.01 -14.48
N LEU A 79 -13.53 -30.80 -13.93
CA LEU A 79 -12.53 -30.31 -12.98
C LEU A 79 -11.53 -29.34 -13.61
N MET A 80 -11.12 -29.58 -14.86
CA MET A 80 -10.24 -28.66 -15.60
C MET A 80 -10.92 -27.31 -15.87
N LEU A 81 -12.20 -27.32 -16.26
CA LEU A 81 -13.00 -26.10 -16.46
C LEU A 81 -13.25 -25.37 -15.14
N LEU A 82 -13.49 -26.09 -14.05
CA LEU A 82 -13.66 -25.51 -12.72
C LEU A 82 -12.36 -24.92 -12.18
N GLY A 83 -11.22 -25.60 -12.40
CA GLY A 83 -9.90 -25.08 -12.07
C GLY A 83 -9.55 -23.81 -12.85
N LEU A 84 -9.93 -23.74 -14.13
CA LEU A 84 -9.74 -22.53 -14.94
C LEU A 84 -10.61 -21.35 -14.44
N LEU A 85 -11.80 -21.63 -13.91
CA LEU A 85 -12.69 -20.61 -13.33
C LEU A 85 -12.23 -20.12 -11.95
N PHE A 86 -11.68 -21.00 -11.11
CA PHE A 86 -11.22 -20.66 -9.76
C PHE A 86 -9.78 -20.13 -9.70
N PHE A 87 -8.88 -20.59 -10.57
CA PHE A 87 -7.46 -20.18 -10.60
C PHE A 87 -7.09 -19.31 -11.81
N GLY A 88 -7.90 -19.26 -12.87
CA GLY A 88 -7.67 -18.39 -14.04
C GLY A 88 -8.08 -16.93 -13.83
N GLY A 89 -8.51 -16.57 -12.62
CA GLY A 89 -8.88 -15.21 -12.22
C GLY A 89 -7.72 -14.38 -11.66
N ALA A 90 -6.47 -14.74 -11.93
CA ALA A 90 -5.32 -13.87 -11.64
C ALA A 90 -5.33 -12.69 -12.61
N GLN A 91 -6.20 -11.72 -12.31
CA GLN A 91 -6.11 -10.39 -12.84
C GLN A 91 -4.90 -9.77 -12.18
N ASP A 92 -3.74 -9.92 -12.81
CA ASP A 92 -2.59 -9.06 -12.56
C ASP A 92 -3.00 -7.63 -12.95
N VAL A 93 -3.68 -6.96 -12.02
CA VAL A 93 -3.84 -5.53 -12.00
C VAL A 93 -2.47 -4.98 -11.63
N PHE A 94 -1.56 -4.97 -12.60
CA PHE A 94 -0.46 -4.02 -12.58
C PHE A 94 -1.10 -2.64 -12.40
N ALA A 95 -0.86 -2.06 -11.24
CA ALA A 95 -1.26 -0.73 -10.86
C ALA A 95 -0.75 0.25 -11.92
N GLN A 96 -1.60 0.54 -12.91
CA GLN A 96 -1.43 1.70 -13.74
C GLN A 96 -1.67 2.91 -12.83
N PRO A 97 -0.76 3.88 -12.74
CA PRO A 97 -1.08 5.20 -12.23
C PRO A 97 -1.89 5.91 -13.33
N SER A 98 -3.02 5.33 -13.75
CA SER A 98 -4.08 6.14 -14.30
C SER A 98 -4.39 7.17 -13.24
N LYS A 99 -4.56 8.44 -13.64
CA LYS A 99 -5.02 9.54 -12.79
C LYS A 99 -6.38 9.15 -12.20
N ALA A 100 -6.36 8.27 -11.21
CA ALA A 100 -7.50 7.75 -10.53
C ALA A 100 -7.92 8.92 -9.66
N LYS A 101 -9.03 9.54 -10.06
CA LYS A 101 -9.86 10.24 -9.09
C LYS A 101 -9.90 9.33 -7.85
N PRO A 102 -9.48 9.81 -6.67
CA PRO A 102 -9.38 8.96 -5.50
C PRO A 102 -10.66 8.17 -5.39
N ARG A 103 -10.56 6.83 -5.39
CA ARG A 103 -11.71 6.00 -5.09
C ARG A 103 -12.15 6.44 -3.71
N GLN A 104 -13.44 6.68 -3.53
CA GLN A 104 -14.02 7.16 -2.29
C GLN A 104 -13.70 6.26 -1.07
N SER A 105 -13.16 5.06 -1.30
CA SER A 105 -12.67 4.11 -0.30
C SER A 105 -11.22 4.33 0.16
N ASP A 106 -10.40 5.05 -0.59
CA ASP A 106 -8.96 5.16 -0.32
C ASP A 106 -8.68 6.44 0.47
N LEU A 107 -8.24 6.27 1.71
CA LEU A 107 -7.82 7.39 2.55
C LEU A 107 -6.66 8.12 1.85
N SER A 108 -6.88 9.36 1.43
CA SER A 108 -5.84 10.17 0.78
C SER A 108 -5.54 11.39 1.63
N LEU A 109 -4.25 11.64 1.88
CA LEU A 109 -3.81 12.86 2.53
C LEU A 109 -3.88 14.01 1.53
N ALA A 110 -4.50 15.11 1.90
CA ALA A 110 -4.57 16.29 1.05
C ALA A 110 -4.02 17.53 1.75
N PHE A 111 -3.56 18.49 0.96
CA PHE A 111 -3.15 19.81 1.46
C PHE A 111 -3.82 20.94 0.69
N ILE A 112 -4.05 22.07 1.36
CA ILE A 112 -4.56 23.29 0.73
C ILE A 112 -3.39 24.02 0.08
N LYS A 113 -3.52 24.32 -1.21
CA LYS A 113 -2.53 25.11 -1.95
C LYS A 113 -2.52 26.55 -1.44
N THR A 114 -1.33 27.02 -1.09
CA THR A 114 -1.11 28.39 -0.60
C THR A 114 -0.86 29.37 -1.73
N GLY A 115 -0.49 28.89 -2.92
CA GLY A 115 -0.07 29.72 -4.05
C GLY A 115 1.43 30.00 -4.08
N ASP A 116 2.16 29.68 -3.00
CA ASP A 116 3.62 29.59 -2.99
C ASP A 116 4.04 28.17 -3.39
N GLY A 117 4.53 28.02 -4.62
CA GLY A 117 4.94 26.73 -5.15
C GLY A 117 6.09 26.07 -4.38
N ALA A 118 6.95 26.84 -3.71
CA ALA A 118 8.02 26.28 -2.89
C ALA A 118 7.47 25.66 -1.60
N LEU A 119 6.59 26.40 -0.91
CA LEU A 119 5.90 25.93 0.30
C LEU A 119 4.98 24.74 0.01
N ASP A 120 4.23 24.81 -1.09
CA ASP A 120 3.35 23.74 -1.54
C ASP A 120 4.15 22.45 -1.86
N ALA A 121 5.28 22.59 -2.57
CA ALA A 121 6.15 21.45 -2.88
C ALA A 121 6.80 20.84 -1.62
N GLN A 122 7.21 21.68 -0.67
CA GLN A 122 7.75 21.21 0.61
C GLN A 122 6.68 20.45 1.40
N THR A 123 5.47 21.00 1.46
CA THR A 123 4.31 20.40 2.14
C THR A 123 3.99 19.03 1.52
N GLN A 124 3.94 18.95 0.20
CA GLN A 124 3.69 17.71 -0.52
C GLN A 124 4.73 16.64 -0.17
N ARG A 125 6.04 16.96 -0.24
CA ARG A 125 7.11 16.00 0.12
C ARG A 125 7.03 15.55 1.57
N GLY A 126 6.67 16.45 2.48
CA GLY A 126 6.45 16.13 3.89
C GLY A 126 5.33 15.12 4.08
N LEU A 127 4.18 15.35 3.44
CA LEU A 127 3.04 14.44 3.46
C LEU A 127 3.32 13.11 2.75
N GLU A 128 4.14 13.09 1.70
CA GLU A 128 4.59 11.85 1.08
C GLU A 128 5.46 11.02 2.04
N GLY A 129 6.28 11.69 2.86
CA GLY A 129 7.01 11.07 3.97
C GLY A 129 6.07 10.49 5.02
N LEU A 130 5.07 11.26 5.43
CA LEU A 130 4.03 10.80 6.37
C LEU A 130 3.26 9.60 5.83
N SER A 131 2.88 9.62 4.55
CA SER A 131 2.21 8.52 3.86
C SER A 131 3.04 7.23 3.91
N ARG A 132 4.37 7.32 3.73
CA ARG A 132 5.29 6.16 3.90
C ARG A 132 5.27 5.66 5.34
N ALA A 133 5.44 6.54 6.32
CA ALA A 133 5.42 6.15 7.73
C ALA A 133 4.08 5.52 8.17
N LEU A 134 2.95 5.99 7.63
CA LEU A 134 1.64 5.40 7.89
C LEU A 134 1.56 3.97 7.33
N ARG A 135 2.02 3.73 6.10
CA ARG A 135 2.08 2.37 5.54
C ARG A 135 2.97 1.43 6.35
N ASP A 136 4.11 1.94 6.80
CA ASP A 136 5.10 1.11 7.52
C ASP A 136 4.63 0.72 8.93
N ARG A 137 3.79 1.56 9.56
CA ARG A 137 3.42 1.41 10.99
C ARG A 137 1.95 1.09 11.22
N THR A 138 1.12 1.08 10.19
CA THR A 138 -0.33 0.84 10.27
C THR A 138 -0.81 -0.02 9.11
N SER A 139 -2.01 -0.59 9.21
CA SER A 139 -2.64 -1.30 8.09
C SER A 139 -3.32 -0.36 7.07
N VAL A 140 -3.12 0.95 7.19
CA VAL A 140 -3.66 1.94 6.25
C VAL A 140 -2.73 2.02 5.05
N GLU A 141 -3.31 1.99 3.86
CA GLU A 141 -2.62 2.20 2.59
C GLU A 141 -3.10 3.52 1.98
N PRO A 142 -2.49 4.68 2.35
CA PRO A 142 -2.97 5.95 1.86
C PRO A 142 -2.69 6.11 0.37
N GLY A 143 -3.64 6.72 -0.33
CA GLY A 143 -3.48 7.13 -1.73
C GLY A 143 -2.39 8.19 -1.94
N ALA A 144 -2.29 8.67 -3.17
CA ALA A 144 -1.38 9.77 -3.50
C ALA A 144 -1.74 11.05 -2.71
N VAL A 145 -0.72 11.84 -2.37
CA VAL A 145 -0.94 13.15 -1.74
C VAL A 145 -1.48 14.13 -2.77
N ILE A 146 -2.57 14.83 -2.41
CA ILE A 146 -3.28 15.70 -3.35
C ILE A 146 -3.28 17.16 -2.86
N GLY A 147 -2.87 18.08 -3.73
CA GLY A 147 -2.98 19.52 -3.47
C GLY A 147 -4.31 20.07 -3.99
N LEU A 148 -5.09 20.67 -3.10
CA LEU A 148 -6.45 21.15 -3.36
C LEU A 148 -6.54 22.67 -3.42
N ASP A 149 -7.41 23.17 -4.28
CA ASP A 149 -7.90 24.54 -4.30
C ASP A 149 -9.31 24.58 -3.67
N PRO A 150 -9.48 25.12 -2.45
CA PRO A 150 -10.77 25.15 -1.75
C PRO A 150 -11.88 25.89 -2.49
N ALA A 151 -11.55 26.76 -3.45
CA ALA A 151 -12.54 27.47 -4.24
C ALA A 151 -13.10 26.62 -5.39
N ARG A 152 -12.43 25.52 -5.77
CA ARG A 152 -12.76 24.72 -6.96
C ARG A 152 -13.00 23.25 -6.66
N ASP A 153 -12.27 22.72 -5.69
CA ASP A 153 -12.27 21.30 -5.34
C ASP A 153 -13.24 21.01 -4.19
N ASP A 154 -13.84 19.81 -4.22
CA ASP A 154 -14.74 19.35 -3.16
C ASP A 154 -13.94 18.74 -2.00
N LEU A 155 -13.86 19.49 -0.90
CA LEU A 155 -13.12 19.11 0.31
C LEU A 155 -13.73 17.89 1.02
N ALA A 156 -15.03 17.60 0.83
CA ALA A 156 -15.70 16.50 1.50
C ALA A 156 -15.18 15.10 1.10
N LEU A 157 -14.46 15.02 -0.03
CA LEU A 157 -13.82 13.79 -0.51
C LEU A 157 -12.50 13.48 0.23
N TYR A 158 -11.99 14.41 1.02
CA TYR A 158 -10.68 14.34 1.65
C TYR A 158 -10.79 14.55 3.16
N PRO A 159 -10.97 13.47 3.94
CA PRO A 159 -11.22 13.57 5.38
C PRO A 159 -10.02 14.09 6.19
N ILE A 160 -8.81 14.10 5.61
CA ILE A 160 -7.61 14.63 6.25
C ILE A 160 -7.02 15.73 5.36
N LEU A 161 -7.18 16.97 5.80
CA LEU A 161 -6.68 18.18 5.15
C LEU A 161 -5.57 18.82 5.97
N PHE A 162 -4.47 19.16 5.30
CA PHE A 162 -3.36 19.88 5.89
C PHE A 162 -3.26 21.28 5.29
N TRP A 163 -3.26 22.31 6.14
CA TRP A 163 -3.09 23.69 5.70
C TRP A 163 -1.80 24.25 6.30
N THR A 164 -0.80 24.49 5.45
CA THR A 164 0.39 25.24 5.83
C THR A 164 0.18 26.73 5.67
N LEU A 165 0.54 27.50 6.69
CA LEU A 165 0.54 28.95 6.63
C LEU A 165 1.99 29.40 6.40
N GLY A 166 2.20 30.21 5.36
CA GLY A 166 3.49 30.84 5.11
C GLY A 166 3.71 32.07 5.99
N ASP A 167 4.90 32.66 5.90
CA ASP A 167 5.27 33.86 6.67
C ASP A 167 4.53 35.13 6.21
N ALA A 168 4.01 35.13 4.98
CA ALA A 168 3.21 36.22 4.46
C ALA A 168 1.75 36.09 4.94
N PRO A 169 1.13 37.18 5.45
CA PRO A 169 -0.30 37.22 5.71
C PRO A 169 -1.06 36.90 4.42
N THR A 170 -1.62 35.70 4.35
CA THR A 170 -2.44 35.30 3.20
C THR A 170 -3.85 35.77 3.49
N GLU A 171 -4.36 36.73 2.72
CA GLU A 171 -5.77 37.10 2.80
C GLU A 171 -6.62 35.90 2.37
N THR A 172 -7.32 35.31 3.34
CA THR A 172 -8.24 34.22 3.07
C THR A 172 -9.43 34.75 2.31
N ARG A 173 -9.52 34.40 1.03
CA ARG A 173 -10.65 34.79 0.18
C ARG A 173 -11.98 34.29 0.80
N PRO A 174 -13.09 35.05 0.69
CA PRO A 174 -14.37 34.67 1.27
C PRO A 174 -14.87 33.28 0.84
N GLU A 175 -14.60 32.91 -0.42
CA GLU A 175 -14.98 31.60 -0.97
C GLU A 175 -14.27 30.45 -0.25
N VAL A 176 -12.98 30.62 0.05
CA VAL A 176 -12.15 29.63 0.75
C VAL A 176 -12.64 29.47 2.20
N ALA A 177 -12.93 30.59 2.86
CA ALA A 177 -13.46 30.57 4.23
C ALA A 177 -14.81 29.83 4.31
N SER A 178 -15.71 30.06 3.36
CA SER A 178 -17.00 29.37 3.28
C SER A 178 -16.86 27.87 2.96
N ALA A 179 -15.92 27.49 2.10
CA ALA A 179 -15.64 26.08 1.80
C ALA A 179 -15.11 25.36 3.05
N LEU A 180 -14.19 25.97 3.79
CA LEU A 180 -13.66 25.41 5.03
C LEU A 180 -14.72 25.32 6.13
N ASP A 181 -15.53 26.36 6.31
CA ASP A 181 -16.63 26.34 7.29
C ASP A 181 -17.62 25.19 7.03
N ARG A 182 -17.94 24.94 5.75
CA ARG A 182 -18.76 23.78 5.36
C ARG A 182 -18.08 22.44 5.66
N PHE A 183 -16.77 22.34 5.42
CA PHE A 183 -16.00 21.14 5.74
C PHE A 183 -16.04 20.84 7.26
N MET A 184 -15.74 21.84 8.09
CA MET A 184 -15.75 21.71 9.55
C MET A 184 -17.14 21.34 10.10
N LYS A 185 -18.21 21.93 9.54
CA LYS A 185 -19.60 21.60 9.94
C LYS A 185 -20.01 20.17 9.62
N ASN A 186 -19.38 19.55 8.63
CA ASN A 186 -19.69 18.19 8.20
C ASN A 186 -18.81 17.12 8.87
N GLY A 187 -18.06 17.48 9.92
CA GLY A 187 -17.25 16.54 10.71
C GLY A 187 -15.83 16.34 10.17
N GLY A 188 -15.34 17.30 9.39
CA GLY A 188 -13.93 17.44 9.02
C GLY A 188 -13.13 18.19 10.07
#